data_AF-A0A7S1G4E4-F1
#
_entry.id   AF-A0A7S1G4E4-F1
#
_cell.length_a   1.000
_cell.length_b   1.000
_cell.length_c   1.000
_cell.angle_alpha   90.00
_cell.angle_beta   90.00
_cell.angle_gamma   90.00
#
_symmetry.space_group_name_H-M   'P 1'
#
loop_
_entity.id
_entity.type
_entity.pdbx_description
1 polymer ?
#
loop_
_entity_poly.entity_id
_entity_poly.type
_entity_poly.pdbx_seq_one_letter_code
_entity_poly.pdbx_strand_id
1 'polypeptide(L)'
;NGALSLRVPAPAGARVVAGDAANGSRELTIRGPPAAVTAALMGLRYTPADGWFGQDVLEVSVDDLGNTGAAAELTPQQEAAATLLVTLSVSPRPLLATIATPDVDVAMRTDEDVPLTVDGVVVDMHDAAVAADELLVVVVTATHGTVTLGGDGAGVRVVARASGAIDAEGALPAPATWVAFEALLEDANAALAGATFTPAANFNGVWDARHNAASGLLPQFTGARAALAVAVCVASRDGCGGLGRDVAPAVTATATLPISVAAVNDAPTLTAPTVVVAVAEGAAALLPGVSVADVDAVESASGQVQVSVDTGG
;
A
#
# COMPACT_ATOMS: atom_id res chain seq x y z
N ASN A 1 -10.09 -23.65 -21.11
CA ASN A 1 -8.98 -22.66 -21.08
C ASN A 1 -8.07 -22.91 -19.88
N GLY A 2 -7.62 -24.16 -19.76
CA GLY A 2 -6.94 -24.68 -18.58
C GLY A 2 -6.59 -26.15 -18.77
N ALA A 3 -6.03 -26.77 -17.75
CA ALA A 3 -5.61 -28.16 -17.71
C ALA A 3 -6.39 -28.95 -16.65
N LEU A 4 -6.74 -30.19 -16.98
CA LEU A 4 -7.35 -31.17 -16.11
C LEU A 4 -6.26 -32.06 -15.52
N SER A 5 -6.28 -32.29 -14.21
CA SER A 5 -5.42 -33.26 -13.51
C SER A 5 -6.24 -34.05 -12.50
N LEU A 6 -5.72 -35.18 -12.03
CA LEU A 6 -6.32 -35.99 -10.98
C LEU A 6 -5.42 -35.97 -9.74
N ARG A 7 -6.01 -36.18 -8.56
CA ARG A 7 -5.21 -36.54 -7.38
C ARG A 7 -4.51 -37.89 -7.64
N VAL A 8 -3.17 -37.89 -7.56
CA VAL A 8 -2.33 -39.07 -7.77
C VAL A 8 -1.91 -39.69 -6.41
N PRO A 9 -1.84 -41.02 -6.27
CA PRO A 9 -2.14 -42.04 -7.29
C PRO A 9 -3.64 -42.23 -7.53
N ALA A 10 -4.00 -42.62 -8.75
CA ALA A 10 -5.38 -42.96 -9.09
C ALA A 10 -5.86 -44.18 -8.27
N PRO A 11 -7.15 -44.26 -7.92
CA PRO A 11 -7.72 -45.42 -7.22
C PRO A 11 -7.47 -46.73 -7.99
N ALA A 12 -7.23 -47.82 -7.27
CA ALA A 12 -7.03 -49.13 -7.87
C ALA A 12 -8.19 -49.51 -8.81
N GLY A 13 -7.87 -49.88 -10.05
CA GLY A 13 -8.84 -50.25 -11.08
C GLY A 13 -9.24 -49.14 -12.05
N ALA A 14 -8.93 -47.88 -11.76
CA ALA A 14 -9.02 -46.78 -12.73
C ALA A 14 -7.65 -46.54 -13.40
N ARG A 15 -7.62 -46.46 -14.72
CA ARG A 15 -6.41 -46.13 -15.50
C ARG A 15 -6.66 -44.93 -16.39
N VAL A 16 -5.66 -44.05 -16.48
CA VAL A 16 -5.63 -42.98 -17.48
C VAL A 16 -5.17 -43.60 -18.79
N VAL A 17 -5.98 -43.48 -19.84
CA VAL A 17 -5.69 -44.02 -21.18
C VAL A 17 -5.28 -42.93 -22.18
N ALA A 18 -5.58 -41.66 -21.88
CA ALA A 18 -5.10 -40.50 -22.63
C ALA A 18 -4.96 -39.28 -21.70
N GLY A 19 -4.01 -38.40 -22.02
CA GLY A 19 -3.67 -37.19 -21.27
C GLY A 19 -2.67 -37.43 -20.13
N ASP A 20 -2.28 -36.34 -19.46
CA ASP A 20 -1.35 -36.33 -18.33
C ASP A 20 -2.09 -35.94 -17.06
N ALA A 21 -2.55 -36.95 -16.31
CA ALA A 21 -3.29 -36.72 -15.07
C ALA A 21 -2.43 -36.19 -13.92
N ALA A 22 -1.09 -36.22 -14.03
CA ALA A 22 -0.18 -35.79 -12.98
C ALA A 22 0.22 -34.31 -13.14
N ASN A 23 0.62 -33.91 -14.35
CA ASN A 23 1.05 -32.53 -14.65
C ASN A 23 -0.06 -31.68 -15.27
N GLY A 24 -1.15 -32.31 -15.71
CA GLY A 24 -2.30 -31.66 -16.31
C GLY A 24 -2.30 -31.71 -17.84
N SER A 25 -3.47 -31.92 -18.43
CA SER A 25 -3.69 -31.87 -19.89
C SER A 25 -5.06 -31.29 -20.24
N ARG A 26 -5.26 -30.82 -21.47
CA ARG A 26 -6.56 -30.26 -21.91
C ARG A 26 -7.68 -31.29 -21.96
N GLU A 27 -7.31 -32.56 -22.12
CA GLU A 27 -8.21 -33.70 -22.20
C GLU A 27 -7.66 -34.82 -21.31
N LEU A 28 -8.55 -35.55 -20.64
CA LEU A 28 -8.22 -36.75 -19.88
C LEU A 28 -9.25 -37.83 -20.20
N THR A 29 -8.76 -39.03 -20.54
CA THR A 29 -9.63 -40.21 -20.70
C THR A 29 -9.29 -41.22 -19.60
N ILE A 30 -10.28 -41.59 -18.79
CA ILE A 30 -10.14 -42.53 -17.67
C ILE A 30 -11.00 -43.75 -17.97
N ARG A 31 -10.43 -44.95 -17.80
CA ARG A 31 -11.14 -46.21 -18.01
C ARG A 31 -11.03 -47.11 -16.78
N GLY A 32 -12.12 -47.74 -16.38
CA GLY A 32 -12.17 -48.64 -15.24
C GLY A 32 -13.61 -49.00 -14.87
N PRO A 33 -13.82 -49.83 -13.84
CA PRO A 33 -15.15 -50.05 -13.26
C PRO A 33 -15.79 -48.73 -12.83
N PRO A 34 -17.13 -48.55 -12.92
CA PRO A 34 -17.80 -47.30 -12.60
C PRO A 34 -17.42 -46.73 -11.23
N ALA A 35 -17.34 -47.58 -10.20
CA ALA A 35 -16.95 -47.16 -8.86
C ALA A 35 -15.51 -46.58 -8.80
N ALA A 36 -14.57 -47.17 -9.55
CA ALA A 36 -13.18 -46.71 -9.57
C ALA A 36 -13.02 -45.40 -10.36
N VAL A 37 -13.74 -45.26 -11.48
CA VAL A 37 -13.76 -44.02 -12.28
C VAL A 37 -14.38 -42.88 -11.47
N THR A 38 -15.52 -43.11 -10.81
CA THR A 38 -16.14 -42.11 -9.93
C THR A 38 -15.20 -41.70 -8.80
N ALA A 39 -14.50 -42.65 -8.17
CA ALA A 39 -13.50 -42.33 -7.15
C ALA A 39 -12.33 -41.51 -7.70
N ALA A 40 -11.90 -41.73 -8.94
CA ALA A 40 -10.87 -40.93 -9.59
C ALA A 40 -11.38 -39.50 -9.87
N LEU A 41 -12.61 -39.36 -10.37
CA LEU A 41 -13.25 -38.08 -10.67
C LEU A 41 -13.51 -37.22 -9.41
N MET A 42 -13.67 -37.82 -8.24
CA MET A 42 -13.70 -37.08 -6.96
C MET A 42 -12.40 -36.30 -6.69
N GLY A 43 -11.30 -36.68 -7.33
CA GLY A 43 -10.02 -35.98 -7.28
C GLY A 43 -9.73 -35.11 -8.50
N LEU A 44 -10.69 -34.93 -9.42
CA LEU A 44 -10.51 -34.12 -10.63
C LEU A 44 -10.29 -32.65 -10.26
N ARG A 45 -9.27 -32.05 -10.88
CA ARG A 45 -8.90 -30.66 -10.72
C ARG A 45 -8.83 -30.00 -12.08
N TYR A 46 -9.52 -28.88 -12.22
CA TYR A 46 -9.34 -27.96 -13.33
C TYR A 46 -8.44 -26.82 -12.88
N THR A 47 -7.37 -26.56 -13.62
CA THR A 47 -6.45 -25.44 -13.41
C THR A 47 -6.55 -24.52 -14.61
N PRO A 48 -7.12 -23.31 -14.50
CA PRO A 48 -7.14 -22.34 -15.59
C PRO A 48 -5.72 -22.00 -16.04
N ALA A 49 -5.56 -21.55 -17.30
CA ALA A 49 -4.29 -20.98 -17.74
C ALA A 49 -3.97 -19.72 -16.93
N ASP A 50 -2.68 -19.44 -16.69
CA ASP A 50 -2.27 -18.23 -15.99
C ASP A 50 -2.80 -16.97 -16.68
N GLY A 51 -3.36 -16.04 -15.89
CA GLY A 51 -3.97 -14.80 -16.37
C GLY A 51 -5.35 -14.96 -17.03
N TRP A 52 -5.87 -16.18 -17.19
CA TRP A 52 -7.18 -16.43 -17.78
C TRP A 52 -8.29 -16.38 -16.72
N PHE A 53 -9.37 -15.66 -17.03
CA PHE A 53 -10.59 -15.56 -16.21
C PHE A 53 -11.82 -15.47 -17.12
N GLY A 54 -13.00 -15.72 -16.56
CA GLY A 54 -14.28 -15.75 -17.29
C GLY A 54 -14.96 -17.10 -17.21
N GLN A 55 -15.96 -17.30 -18.07
CA GLN A 55 -16.69 -18.56 -18.13
C GLN A 55 -15.95 -19.59 -18.99
N ASP A 56 -15.79 -20.80 -18.46
CA ASP A 56 -15.35 -21.97 -19.23
C ASP A 56 -16.44 -23.04 -19.20
N VAL A 57 -16.41 -23.95 -20.17
CA VAL A 57 -17.30 -25.11 -20.19
C VAL A 57 -16.46 -26.36 -20.37
N LEU A 58 -16.55 -27.29 -19.43
CA LEU A 58 -16.02 -28.64 -19.61
C LEU A 58 -17.10 -29.53 -20.19
N GLU A 59 -16.79 -30.22 -21.28
CA GLU A 59 -17.62 -31.28 -21.83
C GLU A 59 -17.14 -32.62 -21.29
N VAL A 60 -18.03 -33.34 -20.62
CA VAL A 60 -17.77 -34.68 -20.07
C VAL A 60 -18.62 -35.67 -20.85
N SER A 61 -17.97 -36.55 -21.60
CA SER A 61 -18.61 -37.68 -22.27
C SER A 61 -18.26 -39.00 -21.57
N VAL A 62 -19.23 -39.90 -21.50
CA VAL A 62 -19.06 -41.26 -20.99
C VAL A 62 -19.60 -42.21 -22.03
N ASP A 63 -18.85 -43.28 -22.31
CA ASP A 63 -19.23 -44.37 -23.19
C ASP A 63 -19.17 -45.68 -22.40
N ASP A 64 -20.24 -46.47 -22.46
CA ASP A 64 -20.30 -47.78 -21.84
C ASP A 64 -19.53 -48.86 -22.62
N LEU A 65 -18.93 -48.52 -23.77
CA LEU A 65 -18.13 -49.40 -24.62
C LEU A 65 -18.87 -50.69 -25.03
N GLY A 66 -20.20 -50.61 -25.16
CA GLY A 66 -21.06 -51.73 -25.51
C GLY A 66 -21.38 -52.68 -24.34
N ASN A 67 -21.21 -52.24 -23.09
CA ASN A 67 -21.53 -53.06 -21.91
C ASN A 67 -23.05 -53.22 -21.71
N THR A 68 -23.59 -54.37 -22.11
CA THR A 68 -25.03 -54.68 -22.01
C THR A 68 -25.45 -55.39 -20.72
N GLY A 69 -24.51 -55.67 -19.82
CA GLY A 69 -24.75 -56.44 -18.58
C GLY A 69 -24.93 -57.95 -18.79
N ALA A 70 -24.83 -58.44 -20.03
CA ALA A 70 -24.82 -59.86 -20.36
C ALA A 70 -23.38 -60.42 -20.44
N ALA A 71 -23.20 -61.70 -20.13
CA ALA A 71 -21.89 -62.37 -20.20
C ALA A 71 -21.38 -62.66 -21.63
N ALA A 72 -22.18 -62.34 -22.65
CA ALA A 72 -21.82 -62.51 -24.06
C ALA A 72 -21.81 -61.13 -24.74
N GLU A 73 -20.66 -60.78 -25.32
CA GLU A 73 -20.54 -59.65 -26.24
C GLU A 73 -21.57 -59.81 -27.37
N LEU A 74 -22.55 -58.91 -27.41
CA LEU A 74 -23.22 -58.62 -28.67
C LEU A 74 -22.29 -57.71 -29.48
N THR A 75 -22.35 -57.86 -30.79
CA THR A 75 -21.43 -57.29 -31.77
C THR A 75 -21.22 -55.76 -31.62
N PRO A 76 -20.14 -55.17 -32.19
CA PRO A 76 -19.64 -53.81 -31.90
C PRO A 76 -20.55 -52.57 -32.15
N GLN A 77 -21.88 -52.64 -32.09
CA GLN A 77 -22.73 -51.63 -32.74
C GLN A 77 -23.64 -50.79 -31.85
N GLN A 78 -23.63 -50.94 -30.52
CA GLN A 78 -24.43 -50.06 -29.67
C GLN A 78 -23.64 -49.62 -28.43
N GLU A 79 -22.62 -48.80 -28.67
CA GLU A 79 -22.02 -47.95 -27.63
C GLU A 79 -23.07 -46.92 -27.18
N ALA A 80 -23.42 -46.93 -25.89
CA ALA A 80 -24.30 -45.93 -25.33
C ALA A 80 -23.45 -44.82 -24.70
N ALA A 81 -23.49 -43.64 -25.33
CA ALA A 81 -22.79 -42.46 -24.85
C ALA A 81 -23.73 -41.45 -24.18
N ALA A 82 -23.25 -40.77 -23.14
CA ALA A 82 -23.92 -39.65 -22.49
C ALA A 82 -22.96 -38.47 -22.32
N THR A 83 -23.47 -37.24 -22.44
CA THR A 83 -22.68 -36.01 -22.33
C THR A 83 -23.25 -35.08 -21.26
N LEU A 84 -22.36 -34.44 -20.50
CA LEU A 84 -22.67 -33.43 -19.48
C LEU A 84 -21.79 -32.20 -19.73
N LEU A 85 -22.39 -31.00 -19.69
CA LEU A 85 -21.65 -29.74 -19.70
C LEU A 85 -21.52 -29.20 -18.28
N VAL A 86 -20.29 -28.89 -17.86
CA VAL A 86 -19.99 -28.27 -16.58
C VAL A 86 -19.48 -26.87 -16.83
N THR A 87 -20.30 -25.87 -16.48
CA THR A 87 -19.88 -24.46 -16.56
C THR A 87 -19.01 -24.11 -15.35
N LEU A 88 -17.84 -23.57 -15.62
CA LEU A 88 -16.90 -23.05 -14.64
C LEU A 88 -16.90 -21.52 -14.72
N SER A 89 -16.89 -20.86 -13.56
CA SER A 89 -16.63 -19.43 -13.48
C SER A 89 -15.27 -19.24 -12.83
N VAL A 90 -14.29 -18.77 -13.61
CA VAL A 90 -12.95 -18.46 -13.10
C VAL A 90 -12.88 -16.98 -12.78
N SER A 91 -12.72 -16.68 -11.49
CA SER A 91 -12.46 -15.33 -11.02
C SER A 91 -10.99 -14.98 -11.19
N PRO A 92 -10.66 -13.71 -11.47
CA PRO A 92 -9.26 -13.26 -11.47
C PRO A 92 -8.63 -13.44 -10.08
N ARG A 93 -7.30 -13.58 -10.04
CA ARG A 93 -6.52 -13.49 -8.79
C ARG A 93 -6.57 -12.04 -8.26
N PRO A 94 -6.44 -11.82 -6.94
CA PRO A 94 -6.25 -10.47 -6.40
C PRO A 94 -4.97 -9.88 -6.97
N LEU A 95 -5.02 -8.62 -7.41
CA LEU A 95 -3.81 -7.91 -7.80
C LEU A 95 -2.93 -7.72 -6.56
N LEU A 96 -1.68 -8.15 -6.66
CA LEU A 96 -0.69 -7.93 -5.60
C LEU A 96 0.21 -6.76 -6.01
N ALA A 97 0.03 -5.63 -5.32
CA ALA A 97 0.97 -4.53 -5.35
C ALA A 97 2.01 -4.72 -4.23
N THR A 98 3.22 -4.22 -4.45
CA THR A 98 4.23 -4.04 -3.40
C THR A 98 4.82 -2.66 -3.51
N ILE A 99 5.21 -2.08 -2.38
CA ILE A 99 5.90 -0.78 -2.36
C ILE A 99 7.28 -1.02 -1.77
N ALA A 100 8.31 -0.79 -2.58
CA ALA A 100 9.68 -0.69 -2.10
C ALA A 100 9.91 0.72 -1.56
N THR A 101 10.64 0.82 -0.45
CA THR A 101 11.06 2.09 0.16
C THR A 101 12.58 2.15 0.24
N PRO A 102 13.18 3.36 0.26
CA PRO A 102 14.62 3.49 0.47
C PRO A 102 15.04 2.95 1.85
N ASP A 103 16.32 2.64 1.99
CA ASP A 103 16.90 2.34 3.30
C ASP A 103 16.83 3.59 4.19
N VAL A 104 16.10 3.46 5.29
CA VAL A 104 15.70 4.54 6.20
C VAL A 104 16.92 5.11 6.95
N ASP A 105 18.00 4.35 7.05
CA ASP A 105 19.12 4.65 7.95
C ASP A 105 19.98 5.86 7.54
N VAL A 106 19.87 6.32 6.28
CA VAL A 106 20.67 7.46 5.78
C VAL A 106 19.87 8.46 4.95
N ALA A 107 18.85 8.03 4.20
CA ALA A 107 18.22 8.87 3.17
C ALA A 107 17.06 9.75 3.67
N MET A 108 16.48 9.49 4.85
CA MET A 108 15.25 10.15 5.31
C MET A 108 15.49 11.15 6.44
N ARG A 109 16.44 12.08 6.23
CA ARG A 109 16.81 13.11 7.21
C ARG A 109 16.81 14.50 6.59
N THR A 110 16.29 15.47 7.32
CA THR A 110 16.38 16.89 6.99
C THR A 110 16.43 17.73 8.26
N ASP A 111 16.80 18.99 8.12
CA ASP A 111 16.63 19.98 9.17
C ASP A 111 15.19 20.50 9.12
N GLU A 112 14.66 21.01 10.24
CA GLU A 112 13.37 21.67 10.23
C GLU A 112 13.35 22.83 9.23
N ASP A 113 12.16 23.09 8.68
CA ASP A 113 11.93 24.05 7.59
C ASP A 113 12.72 23.80 6.29
N VAL A 114 13.50 22.72 6.22
CA VAL A 114 14.21 22.30 5.00
C VAL A 114 13.45 21.16 4.33
N PRO A 115 12.97 21.34 3.08
CA PRO A 115 12.33 20.26 2.33
C PRO A 115 13.28 19.09 2.06
N LEU A 116 12.77 17.87 2.24
CA LEU A 116 13.44 16.61 1.97
C LEU A 116 12.92 16.00 0.66
N THR A 117 13.80 15.76 -0.30
CA THR A 117 13.48 14.93 -1.47
C THR A 117 13.47 13.46 -1.06
N VAL A 118 12.37 12.77 -1.37
CA VAL A 118 12.13 11.36 -1.10
C VAL A 118 12.33 10.58 -2.39
N ASP A 119 13.41 9.80 -2.42
CA ASP A 119 13.73 8.91 -3.55
C ASP A 119 13.62 7.44 -3.13
N GLY A 120 13.42 6.57 -4.12
CA GLY A 120 13.40 5.12 -3.89
C GLY A 120 12.07 4.55 -3.41
N VAL A 121 10.99 5.34 -3.41
CA VAL A 121 9.63 4.82 -3.29
C VAL A 121 9.17 4.32 -4.66
N VAL A 122 8.97 3.00 -4.78
CA VAL A 122 8.60 2.36 -6.05
C VAL A 122 7.44 1.41 -5.82
N VAL A 123 6.39 1.57 -6.62
CA VAL A 123 5.25 0.65 -6.72
C VAL A 123 5.58 -0.41 -7.77
N ASP A 124 5.35 -1.67 -7.44
CA ASP A 124 5.48 -2.80 -8.35
C ASP A 124 4.22 -3.67 -8.31
N MET A 125 3.80 -4.15 -9.48
CA MET A 125 2.62 -4.98 -9.67
C MET A 125 3.08 -6.38 -10.07
N HIS A 126 3.00 -7.32 -9.14
CA HIS A 126 3.57 -8.67 -9.32
C HIS A 126 2.66 -9.63 -10.12
N ASP A 127 1.50 -9.18 -10.60
CA ASP A 127 0.60 -9.99 -11.42
C ASP A 127 0.76 -9.64 -12.91
N ALA A 128 1.16 -10.63 -13.71
CA ALA A 128 1.25 -10.49 -15.17
C ALA A 128 -0.11 -10.23 -15.86
N ALA A 129 -1.23 -10.31 -15.12
CA ALA A 129 -2.58 -10.01 -15.61
C ALA A 129 -3.01 -8.54 -15.44
N VAL A 130 -2.12 -7.65 -14.97
CA VAL A 130 -2.38 -6.20 -14.98
C VAL A 130 -2.34 -5.70 -16.42
N ALA A 131 -3.46 -5.15 -16.89
CA ALA A 131 -3.52 -4.55 -18.21
C ALA A 131 -2.63 -3.31 -18.26
N ALA A 132 -2.00 -3.03 -19.41
CA ALA A 132 -1.09 -1.89 -19.55
C ALA A 132 -1.78 -0.53 -19.36
N ASP A 133 -3.11 -0.50 -19.47
CA ASP A 133 -3.99 0.64 -19.27
C ASP A 133 -4.68 0.64 -17.89
N GLU A 134 -4.28 -0.26 -16.98
CA GLU A 134 -4.83 -0.31 -15.63
C GLU A 134 -4.38 0.93 -14.83
N LEU A 135 -5.37 1.67 -14.33
CA LEU A 135 -5.14 2.91 -13.59
C LEU A 135 -5.03 2.62 -12.09
N LEU A 136 -3.95 3.11 -11.49
CA LEU A 136 -3.72 3.06 -10.05
C LEU A 136 -4.29 4.31 -9.41
N VAL A 137 -4.86 4.18 -8.22
CA VAL A 137 -5.07 5.30 -7.29
C VAL A 137 -3.98 5.20 -6.22
N VAL A 138 -3.18 6.24 -6.12
CA VAL A 138 -2.09 6.35 -5.15
C VAL A 138 -2.44 7.46 -4.18
N VAL A 139 -2.33 7.15 -2.89
CA VAL A 139 -2.51 8.10 -1.80
C VAL A 139 -1.19 8.24 -1.06
N VAL A 140 -0.70 9.47 -0.99
CA VAL A 140 0.52 9.81 -0.26
C VAL A 140 0.14 10.73 0.88
N THR A 141 0.44 10.31 2.11
CA THR A 141 0.14 11.05 3.33
C THR A 141 1.41 11.43 4.06
N ALA A 142 1.53 12.68 4.47
CA ALA A 142 2.61 13.23 5.27
C ALA A 142 2.08 13.60 6.66
N THR A 143 2.69 13.06 7.73
CA THR A 143 2.46 13.53 9.10
C THR A 143 3.46 14.63 9.46
N HIS A 144 3.01 15.64 10.20
CA HIS A 144 3.84 16.78 10.62
C HIS A 144 4.56 17.49 9.46
N GLY A 145 3.87 17.60 8.33
CA GLY A 145 4.39 18.23 7.13
C GLY A 145 3.44 18.11 5.94
N THR A 146 3.96 18.47 4.77
CA THR A 146 3.28 18.38 3.48
C THR A 146 4.07 17.57 2.49
N VAL A 147 3.40 16.99 1.50
CA VAL A 147 4.04 16.31 0.38
C VAL A 147 3.71 17.00 -0.94
N THR A 148 4.72 17.19 -1.77
CA THR A 148 4.60 17.58 -3.17
C THR A 148 5.14 16.45 -4.04
N LEU A 149 4.39 16.03 -5.07
CA LEU A 149 4.85 14.99 -5.99
C LEU A 149 6.01 15.51 -6.85
N GLY A 150 6.94 14.63 -7.25
CA GLY A 150 8.12 15.02 -8.03
C GLY A 150 7.80 15.48 -9.46
N GLY A 151 6.58 15.20 -9.92
CA GLY A 151 6.01 15.76 -11.13
C GLY A 151 4.54 15.37 -11.32
N ASP A 152 3.82 16.19 -12.08
CA ASP A 152 2.46 15.97 -12.56
C ASP A 152 2.46 15.72 -14.08
N GLY A 153 3.37 14.85 -14.54
CA GLY A 153 3.46 14.46 -15.95
C GLY A 153 2.09 14.11 -16.55
N ALA A 154 1.94 14.18 -17.87
CA ALA A 154 0.65 14.13 -18.56
C ALA A 154 -0.27 12.93 -18.19
N GLY A 155 0.28 11.86 -17.61
CA GLY A 155 -0.47 10.70 -17.11
C GLY A 155 -0.89 10.73 -15.63
N VAL A 156 -0.57 11.78 -14.87
CA VAL A 156 -0.91 11.92 -13.44
C VAL A 156 -2.11 12.84 -13.27
N ARG A 157 -3.23 12.29 -12.79
CA ARG A 157 -4.45 13.06 -12.48
C ARG A 157 -4.65 13.15 -10.98
N VAL A 158 -4.38 14.29 -10.37
CA VAL A 158 -4.67 14.50 -8.94
C VAL A 158 -6.18 14.53 -8.72
N VAL A 159 -6.67 13.64 -7.87
CA VAL A 159 -8.08 13.46 -7.55
C VAL A 159 -8.48 14.33 -6.37
N ALA A 160 -7.63 14.42 -5.34
CA ALA A 160 -7.87 15.23 -4.16
C ALA A 160 -6.59 15.59 -3.40
N ARG A 161 -6.67 16.66 -2.60
CA ARG A 161 -5.72 17.05 -1.57
C ARG A 161 -6.49 17.50 -0.33
N ALA A 162 -6.10 17.07 0.86
CA ALA A 162 -6.69 17.57 2.09
C ALA A 162 -5.73 17.49 3.29
N SER A 163 -6.16 18.09 4.40
CA SER A 163 -5.55 17.98 5.73
C SER A 163 -6.51 17.27 6.69
N GLY A 164 -6.02 16.33 7.50
CA GLY A 164 -6.82 15.52 8.41
C GLY A 164 -6.72 14.02 8.11
N ALA A 165 -7.49 13.21 8.86
CA ALA A 165 -7.48 11.75 8.71
C ALA A 165 -8.07 11.30 7.37
N ILE A 166 -7.55 10.19 6.84
CA ILE A 166 -8.19 9.37 5.80
C ILE A 166 -8.82 8.20 6.55
N ASP A 167 -10.14 8.06 6.59
CA ASP A 167 -10.80 6.87 7.14
C ASP A 167 -11.10 5.86 6.01
N ALA A 168 -10.98 4.53 6.19
CA ALA A 168 -11.76 3.73 7.16
C ALA A 168 -11.01 2.76 8.12
N GLU A 169 -9.67 2.60 8.09
CA GLU A 169 -8.96 1.76 9.09
C GLU A 169 -7.64 2.34 9.64
N GLY A 170 -7.26 3.58 9.33
CA GLY A 170 -5.93 4.13 9.63
C GLY A 170 -5.91 5.59 10.04
N ALA A 171 -6.35 5.90 11.26
CA ALA A 171 -6.18 7.25 11.83
C ALA A 171 -4.69 7.59 11.93
N LEU A 172 -4.18 8.38 10.98
CA LEU A 172 -2.87 9.03 11.13
C LEU A 172 -3.01 10.16 12.16
N PRO A 173 -2.04 10.33 13.07
CA PRO A 173 -2.09 11.40 14.06
C PRO A 173 -2.11 12.75 13.33
N ALA A 174 -3.14 13.55 13.58
CA ALA A 174 -3.18 14.93 13.14
C ALA A 174 -2.06 15.74 13.82
N PRO A 175 -1.44 16.72 13.13
CA PRO A 175 -1.75 17.15 11.77
C PRO A 175 -1.10 16.26 10.68
N ALA A 176 -1.92 15.76 9.77
CA ALA A 176 -1.49 15.03 8.58
C ALA A 176 -2.08 15.72 7.34
N THR A 177 -1.31 15.74 6.24
CA THR A 177 -1.79 16.20 4.92
C THR A 177 -1.59 15.11 3.89
N TRP A 178 -2.45 15.06 2.89
CA TRP A 178 -2.38 14.01 1.88
C TRP A 178 -2.74 14.50 0.48
N VAL A 179 -2.21 13.78 -0.50
CA VAL A 179 -2.55 13.90 -1.92
C VAL A 179 -2.96 12.53 -2.44
N ALA A 180 -4.03 12.50 -3.22
CA ALA A 180 -4.42 11.30 -3.96
C ALA A 180 -4.45 11.60 -5.44
N PHE A 181 -3.90 10.68 -6.24
CA PHE A 181 -3.84 10.82 -7.68
C PHE A 181 -4.08 9.49 -8.37
N GLU A 182 -4.52 9.58 -9.61
CA GLU A 182 -4.69 8.46 -10.53
C GLU A 182 -3.61 8.51 -11.61
N ALA A 183 -2.95 7.39 -11.88
CA ALA A 183 -1.91 7.28 -12.90
C ALA A 183 -1.69 5.82 -13.35
N LEU A 184 -1.10 5.62 -14.53
CA LEU A 184 -0.57 4.31 -14.92
C LEU A 184 0.68 4.00 -14.08
N LEU A 185 1.09 2.73 -14.01
CA LEU A 185 2.21 2.30 -13.15
C LEU A 185 3.50 3.10 -13.37
N GLU A 186 3.87 3.35 -14.64
CA GLU A 186 5.07 4.12 -14.98
C GLU A 186 4.96 5.58 -14.51
N ASP A 187 3.83 6.24 -14.82
CA ASP A 187 3.56 7.61 -14.41
C ASP A 187 3.44 7.76 -12.88
N ALA A 188 2.90 6.76 -12.19
CA ALA A 188 2.81 6.72 -10.74
C ALA A 188 4.19 6.67 -10.10
N ASN A 189 5.08 5.80 -10.61
CA ASN A 189 6.46 5.74 -10.16
C ASN A 189 7.24 7.02 -10.49
N ALA A 190 6.97 7.65 -11.64
CA ALA A 190 7.55 8.95 -11.98
C ALA A 190 7.06 10.08 -11.06
N ALA A 191 5.79 10.06 -10.64
CA ALA A 191 5.22 11.03 -9.70
C ALA A 191 5.78 10.88 -8.28
N LEU A 192 6.05 9.64 -7.85
CA LEU A 192 6.65 9.32 -6.56
C LEU A 192 8.16 9.60 -6.54
N ALA A 193 8.85 9.39 -7.67
CA ALA A 193 10.26 9.74 -7.82
C ALA A 193 10.46 11.25 -7.65
N GLY A 194 11.36 11.67 -6.76
CA GLY A 194 11.57 13.09 -6.47
C GLY A 194 10.43 13.77 -5.70
N ALA A 195 9.47 13.02 -5.15
CA ALA A 195 8.48 13.60 -4.25
C ALA A 195 9.18 14.30 -3.09
N THR A 196 8.71 15.47 -2.70
CA THR A 196 9.33 16.29 -1.66
C THR A 196 8.43 16.36 -0.43
N PHE A 197 8.96 15.97 0.72
CA PHE A 197 8.35 16.20 2.03
C PHE A 197 8.86 17.53 2.59
N THR A 198 7.95 18.44 2.91
CA THR A 198 8.28 19.70 3.61
C THR A 198 7.78 19.57 5.05
N PRO A 199 8.67 19.59 6.05
CA PRO A 199 8.25 19.61 7.46
C PRO A 199 7.26 20.74 7.74
N ALA A 200 6.39 20.55 8.73
CA ALA A 200 5.62 21.67 9.26
C ALA A 200 6.58 22.72 9.84
N ALA A 201 6.19 23.99 9.77
CA ALA A 201 7.00 25.06 10.34
C ALA A 201 7.29 24.77 11.82
N ASN A 202 8.54 24.95 12.23
CA ASN A 202 8.96 24.82 13.63
C ASN A 202 8.63 23.41 14.19
N PHE A 203 8.78 22.39 13.35
CA PHE A 203 8.62 21.00 13.75
C PHE A 203 9.95 20.28 13.65
N ASN A 204 10.38 19.73 14.79
CA ASN A 204 11.42 18.73 14.87
C ASN A 204 10.89 17.43 15.48
N GLY A 205 11.44 16.31 15.03
CA GLY A 205 10.94 15.00 15.43
C GLY A 205 11.62 13.83 14.73
N VAL A 206 11.69 12.70 15.44
CA VAL A 206 12.39 11.45 15.10
C VAL A 206 13.91 11.59 15.08
N TRP A 207 14.55 10.78 15.92
CA TRP A 207 16.00 10.58 15.96
C TRP A 207 16.29 9.12 16.26
N ASP A 208 17.05 8.45 15.40
CA ASP A 208 17.29 6.99 15.49
C ASP A 208 18.08 6.61 16.76
N ALA A 209 17.67 5.52 17.40
CA ALA A 209 18.36 4.88 18.52
C ALA A 209 19.83 4.54 18.22
N ARG A 210 20.19 4.22 16.96
CA ARG A 210 21.59 3.96 16.60
C ARG A 210 22.47 5.21 16.62
N HIS A 211 21.90 6.41 16.47
CA HIS A 211 22.63 7.68 16.59
C HIS A 211 22.72 8.19 18.04
N ASN A 212 21.75 7.83 18.89
CA ASN A 212 21.87 8.06 20.34
C ASN A 212 23.05 7.31 20.97
N ALA A 213 23.47 6.19 20.37
CA ALA A 213 24.59 5.39 20.88
C ALA A 213 25.97 6.03 20.60
N ALA A 214 26.10 6.89 19.59
CA ALA A 214 27.38 7.43 19.15
C ALA A 214 27.71 8.81 19.75
N SER A 215 26.71 9.63 20.08
CA SER A 215 26.94 11.00 20.55
C SER A 215 26.91 11.16 22.07
N GLY A 216 26.27 10.25 22.82
CA GLY A 216 26.23 10.26 24.29
C GLY A 216 25.69 11.53 24.95
N LEU A 217 25.20 12.50 24.16
CA LEU A 217 24.96 13.88 24.58
C LEU A 217 23.54 14.36 24.31
N LEU A 218 22.69 13.54 23.70
CA LEU A 218 21.42 14.05 23.21
C LEU A 218 20.25 13.15 23.65
N PRO A 219 19.14 13.75 24.14
CA PRO A 219 18.03 12.99 24.70
C PRO A 219 17.34 12.14 23.64
N GLN A 220 16.96 10.91 24.03
CA GLN A 220 16.09 10.06 23.23
C GLN A 220 14.73 10.74 23.15
N PHE A 221 14.39 11.35 22.01
CA PHE A 221 13.08 11.97 21.87
C PHE A 221 11.98 10.92 21.74
N THR A 222 11.06 10.93 22.71
CA THR A 222 9.77 10.21 22.70
C THR A 222 8.64 11.01 22.07
N GLY A 223 8.97 12.03 21.25
CA GLY A 223 8.03 12.95 20.62
C GLY A 223 7.29 12.37 19.41
N ALA A 224 6.40 13.19 18.84
CA ALA A 224 5.61 12.83 17.67
C ALA A 224 6.50 12.55 16.44
N ARG A 225 6.02 11.69 15.53
CA ARG A 225 6.81 11.18 14.40
C ARG A 225 6.33 11.77 13.07
N ALA A 226 7.25 12.37 12.32
CA ALA A 226 7.05 12.63 10.90
C ALA A 226 7.22 11.33 10.10
N ALA A 227 6.34 11.14 9.12
CA ALA A 227 6.36 9.98 8.24
C ALA A 227 5.64 10.29 6.94
N LEU A 228 6.09 9.63 5.88
CA LEU A 228 5.36 9.51 4.62
C LEU A 228 4.73 8.12 4.55
N ALA A 229 3.42 8.04 4.49
CA ALA A 229 2.68 6.81 4.24
C ALA A 229 2.17 6.80 2.80
N VAL A 230 2.45 5.73 2.06
CA VAL A 230 1.97 5.52 0.70
C VAL A 230 1.03 4.33 0.70
N ALA A 231 -0.15 4.52 0.12
CA ALA A 231 -1.13 3.47 -0.09
C ALA A 231 -1.51 3.43 -1.57
N VAL A 232 -1.65 2.22 -2.11
CA VAL A 232 -2.04 2.00 -3.51
C VAL A 232 -3.28 1.13 -3.53
N CYS A 233 -4.22 1.49 -4.41
CA CYS A 233 -5.34 0.64 -4.80
C CYS A 233 -5.53 0.68 -6.31
N VAL A 234 -6.19 -0.32 -6.86
CA VAL A 234 -6.39 -0.47 -8.30
C VAL A 234 -7.81 -0.04 -8.65
N ALA A 235 -7.94 0.97 -9.52
CA ALA A 235 -9.19 1.71 -9.71
C ALA A 235 -10.32 0.86 -10.30
N SER A 236 -10.03 -0.06 -11.23
CA SER A 236 -11.07 -0.73 -12.02
C SER A 236 -11.58 -2.05 -11.43
N ARG A 237 -10.82 -2.69 -10.53
CA ARG A 237 -11.13 -4.05 -10.04
C ARG A 237 -11.58 -4.11 -8.59
N ASP A 238 -11.02 -3.26 -7.74
CA ASP A 238 -11.17 -3.39 -6.28
C ASP A 238 -12.11 -2.36 -5.68
N GLY A 239 -12.61 -1.42 -6.50
CA GLY A 239 -13.40 -0.29 -6.03
C GLY A 239 -12.61 0.45 -4.96
N CYS A 240 -11.75 1.38 -5.37
CA CYS A 240 -11.14 2.35 -4.45
C CYS A 240 -12.27 3.17 -3.81
N GLY A 241 -12.93 2.60 -2.80
CA GLY A 241 -14.05 3.16 -2.06
C GLY A 241 -13.66 4.56 -1.71
N GLY A 242 -14.47 5.51 -2.18
CA GLY A 242 -14.09 6.90 -2.32
C GLY A 242 -13.32 7.37 -1.11
N LEU A 243 -12.20 8.04 -1.35
CA LEU A 243 -11.39 8.68 -0.33
C LEU A 243 -12.32 9.59 0.50
N GLY A 244 -12.86 9.07 1.62
CA GLY A 244 -13.92 9.68 2.43
C GLY A 244 -15.37 9.14 2.33
N ARG A 245 -15.66 7.90 1.86
CA ARG A 245 -16.99 7.26 1.99
C ARG A 245 -16.96 5.76 2.27
N ASP A 246 -17.37 5.39 3.50
CA ASP A 246 -18.07 4.19 4.02
C ASP A 246 -17.76 2.78 3.50
N VAL A 247 -16.80 2.58 2.60
CA VAL A 247 -16.37 1.26 2.14
C VAL A 247 -14.87 1.20 2.28
N ALA A 248 -14.38 0.34 3.17
CA ALA A 248 -12.97 0.04 3.34
C ALA A 248 -12.34 -0.19 1.96
N PRO A 249 -11.37 0.65 1.53
CA PRO A 249 -10.69 0.41 0.27
C PRO A 249 -10.00 -0.96 0.37
N ALA A 250 -10.16 -1.81 -0.64
CA ALA A 250 -9.28 -2.96 -0.80
C ALA A 250 -7.91 -2.42 -1.23
N VAL A 251 -7.17 -1.87 -0.24
CA VAL A 251 -5.80 -1.39 -0.41
C VAL A 251 -4.94 -2.59 -0.77
N THR A 252 -4.33 -2.56 -1.95
CA THR A 252 -3.51 -3.66 -2.46
C THR A 252 -2.10 -3.61 -1.90
N ALA A 253 -1.61 -2.44 -1.48
CA ALA A 253 -0.35 -2.28 -0.75
C ALA A 253 -0.29 -0.99 0.09
N THR A 254 0.43 -1.04 1.21
CA THR A 254 0.84 0.13 1.99
C THR A 254 2.32 0.07 2.36
N ALA A 255 2.96 1.23 2.50
CA ALA A 255 4.28 1.38 3.08
C ALA A 255 4.37 2.69 3.88
N THR A 256 5.12 2.66 4.97
CA THR A 256 5.35 3.83 5.81
C THR A 256 6.84 4.07 5.95
N LEU A 257 7.25 5.29 5.61
CA LEU A 257 8.62 5.74 5.61
C LEU A 257 8.79 6.81 6.70
N PRO A 258 9.45 6.51 7.83
CA PRO A 258 9.67 7.49 8.87
C PRO A 258 10.71 8.52 8.42
N ILE A 259 10.52 9.77 8.84
CA ILE A 259 11.39 10.90 8.49
C ILE A 259 11.92 11.53 9.77
N SER A 260 13.23 11.78 9.80
CA SER A 260 13.94 12.48 10.88
C SER A 260 14.08 13.95 10.51
N VAL A 261 13.54 14.82 11.36
CA VAL A 261 13.63 16.27 11.25
C VAL A 261 14.43 16.80 12.44
N ALA A 262 15.62 17.33 12.15
CA ALA A 262 16.53 17.87 13.15
C ALA A 262 16.15 19.30 13.54
N ALA A 263 16.22 19.60 14.84
CA ALA A 263 16.04 20.95 15.33
C ALA A 263 17.20 21.85 14.88
N VAL A 264 16.88 23.09 14.54
CA VAL A 264 17.79 24.17 14.18
C VAL A 264 17.57 25.28 15.19
N ASN A 265 18.64 25.78 15.80
CA ASN A 265 18.48 26.80 16.83
C ASN A 265 18.01 28.13 16.21
N ASP A 266 16.78 28.54 16.51
CA ASP A 266 16.23 29.84 16.19
C ASP A 266 16.71 30.94 17.15
N ALA A 267 16.80 32.17 16.66
CA ALA A 267 17.20 33.30 17.50
C ALA A 267 16.00 33.84 18.32
N PRO A 268 16.19 34.21 19.59
CA PRO A 268 15.15 34.84 20.38
C PRO A 268 14.79 36.23 19.81
N THR A 269 13.52 36.57 19.88
CA THR A 269 12.99 37.87 19.50
C THR A 269 12.59 38.69 20.73
N LEU A 270 12.87 40.00 20.67
CA LEU A 270 12.52 40.99 21.69
C LEU A 270 11.57 42.02 21.06
N THR A 271 10.40 42.20 21.66
CA THR A 271 9.47 43.28 21.28
C THR A 271 9.56 44.39 22.31
N ALA A 272 9.64 45.63 21.82
CA ALA A 272 9.68 46.83 22.65
C ALA A 272 8.35 47.59 22.62
N PRO A 273 8.06 48.43 23.64
CA PRO A 273 6.91 49.32 23.63
C PRO A 273 6.95 50.27 22.42
N THR A 274 5.82 50.43 21.72
CA THR A 274 5.68 51.38 20.60
C THR A 274 5.39 52.82 21.06
N VAL A 275 5.13 53.01 22.35
CA VAL A 275 4.89 54.31 22.97
C VAL A 275 5.97 54.60 23.99
N VAL A 276 6.43 55.86 24.02
CA VAL A 276 7.33 56.33 25.07
C VAL A 276 6.57 56.36 26.39
N VAL A 277 7.09 55.64 27.38
CA VAL A 277 6.52 55.64 28.73
C VAL A 277 7.09 56.83 29.49
N ALA A 278 6.27 57.85 29.71
CA ALA A 278 6.62 58.97 30.57
C ALA A 278 6.45 58.56 32.05
N VAL A 279 7.47 58.79 32.86
CA VAL A 279 7.45 58.52 34.30
C VAL A 279 7.94 59.76 35.03
N ALA A 280 7.20 60.18 36.06
CA ALA A 280 7.61 61.28 36.93
C ALA A 280 8.72 60.82 37.88
N GLU A 281 9.57 61.76 38.31
CA GLU A 281 10.58 61.49 39.32
C GLU A 281 9.94 60.90 40.59
N GLY A 282 10.54 59.83 41.12
CA GLY A 282 10.06 59.11 42.31
C GLY A 282 8.78 58.29 42.10
N ALA A 283 8.23 58.24 40.88
CA ALA A 283 7.07 57.43 40.54
C ALA A 283 7.49 56.11 39.86
N ALA A 284 6.69 55.06 40.04
CA ALA A 284 6.82 53.83 39.27
C ALA A 284 5.96 53.92 38.00
N ALA A 285 6.47 53.38 36.88
CA ALA A 285 5.71 53.21 35.65
C ALA A 285 5.72 51.75 35.20
N LEU A 286 4.60 51.32 34.63
CA LEU A 286 4.52 50.06 33.90
C LEU A 286 5.18 50.24 32.52
N LEU A 287 5.93 49.24 32.06
CA LEU A 287 6.46 49.18 30.69
C LEU A 287 5.61 48.19 29.85
N PRO A 288 4.40 48.58 29.40
CA PRO A 288 3.58 47.69 28.60
C PRO A 288 4.22 47.44 27.24
N GLY A 289 4.18 46.19 26.77
CA GLY A 289 4.65 45.82 25.42
C GLY A 289 6.12 45.40 25.32
N VAL A 290 6.83 45.23 26.44
CA VAL A 290 8.07 44.44 26.45
C VAL A 290 7.69 42.96 26.47
N SER A 291 8.12 42.19 25.46
CA SER A 291 7.93 40.73 25.43
C SER A 291 9.10 40.02 24.77
N VAL A 292 9.28 38.74 25.11
CA VAL A 292 10.25 37.85 24.47
C VAL A 292 9.51 36.67 23.86
N ALA A 293 10.02 36.17 22.73
CA ALA A 293 9.58 34.91 22.15
C ALA A 293 10.79 34.19 21.56
N ASP A 294 10.80 32.88 21.66
CA ASP A 294 11.87 32.01 21.18
C ASP A 294 11.19 30.71 20.70
N VAL A 295 11.53 30.27 19.49
CA VAL A 295 10.84 29.14 18.84
C VAL A 295 11.28 27.82 19.48
N ASP A 296 12.59 27.58 19.59
CA ASP A 296 13.18 26.41 20.23
C ASP A 296 12.63 26.19 21.66
N ALA A 297 12.51 27.27 22.42
CA ALA A 297 12.03 27.21 23.80
C ALA A 297 10.53 26.84 23.90
N VAL A 298 9.74 27.06 22.85
CA VAL A 298 8.31 26.70 22.80
C VAL A 298 8.11 25.25 22.36
N GLU A 299 9.00 24.73 21.51
CA GLU A 299 8.95 23.35 21.01
C GLU A 299 9.37 22.33 22.08
N SER A 300 10.26 22.73 22.98
CA SER A 300 10.70 21.90 24.09
C SER A 300 9.77 22.02 25.29
N ALA A 301 9.28 20.88 25.80
CA ALA A 301 8.49 20.85 27.03
C ALA A 301 9.23 21.39 28.26
N SER A 302 10.57 21.47 28.22
CA SER A 302 11.41 22.08 29.25
C SER A 302 12.16 23.32 28.75
N GLY A 303 11.76 23.90 27.63
CA GLY A 303 12.38 25.11 27.09
C GLY A 303 12.26 26.29 28.05
N GLN A 304 13.33 27.06 28.16
CA GLN A 304 13.41 28.22 29.06
C GLN A 304 14.16 29.35 28.36
N VAL A 305 13.68 30.58 28.58
CA VAL A 305 14.36 31.80 28.14
C VAL A 305 14.77 32.59 29.37
N GLN A 306 16.02 33.04 29.42
CA GLN A 306 16.51 33.93 30.47
C GLN A 306 16.53 35.37 29.97
N VAL A 307 15.94 36.28 30.75
CA VAL A 307 15.97 37.73 30.48
C VAL A 307 16.69 38.42 31.63
N SER A 308 17.61 39.32 31.31
CA SER A 308 18.26 40.22 32.27
C SER A 308 17.91 41.65 31.91
N VAL A 309 17.41 42.39 32.90
CA VAL A 309 17.05 43.81 32.77
C VAL A 309 17.96 44.60 33.69
N ASP A 310 18.64 45.59 33.14
CA ASP A 310 19.53 46.49 33.88
C ASP A 310 19.12 47.94 33.63
N THR A 311 19.41 48.82 34.60
CA THR A 311 19.15 50.26 34.48
C THR A 311 20.19 50.98 33.61
N GLY A 312 21.18 50.27 33.07
CA GLY A 312 22.20 50.80 32.17
C GLY A 312 23.20 51.73 32.85
N GLY A 313 23.44 51.52 34.15
CA GLY A 313 24.22 52.39 35.03
C GLY A 313 25.72 52.07 35.06
#